data_AF-A0AAU4XAV1-F1
#
_entry.id   AF-A0AAU4XAV1-F1
#
_cell.length_a   1.000
_cell.length_b   1.000
_cell.length_c   1.000
_cell.angle_alpha   90.00
_cell.angle_beta   90.00
_cell.angle_gamma   90.00
#
_symmetry.space_group_name_H-M   'P 1'
#
loop_
_entity.id
_entity.type
_entity.pdbx_description
1 polymer ?
#
loop_
_entity_poly.entity_id
_entity_poly.type
_entity_poly.pdbx_seq_one_letter_code
_entity_poly.pdbx_strand_id
1 'polypeptide(L)'
;MTKRAGFYQEISGPDATAGDAPSLRDDVRSSGPWDEDRIVAYLESAREIYTTMGAQRDALAGDEWIAGSESLLTDGTWIWPVDLVHYVRRHHVALPQEFLEHIRANSYTAPAVSDERARQIFQEEFPDNGPAAASPKSVGFFTWYVPKLNSTSAHQLLAHLENAGLSAVHPLTNTLFGFRETPTGNREPLMGDGTALAAALADDRYSKAEFACWKGYDQSLTGIVRRTDETTQSITLRLTDVPAPDREEAVAALVRTLDQDAAECRGFVIDRTGVSASQDWDRILTGNGAHFTVWPDTIGILRDRVGNHPELANSKPTAYGPLDVFHRV
;
A
#
# COMPACT_ATOMS: atom_id res chain seq x y z
N MET A 1 -9.60 11.26 24.84
CA MET A 1 -9.61 12.08 23.61
C MET A 1 -8.22 12.61 23.41
N THR A 2 -7.60 12.18 22.33
CA THR A 2 -6.26 12.61 21.90
C THR A 2 -6.32 14.04 21.35
N LYS A 3 -5.29 14.85 21.59
CA LYS A 3 -5.22 16.26 21.12
C LYS A 3 -4.51 16.34 19.78
N ARG A 4 -4.86 17.32 18.94
CA ARG A 4 -4.33 17.47 17.58
C ARG A 4 -3.47 18.71 17.44
N ALA A 5 -2.35 18.60 16.73
CA ALA A 5 -1.50 19.72 16.32
C ALA A 5 -1.11 19.59 14.84
N GLY A 6 -1.04 20.71 14.11
CA GLY A 6 -0.52 20.76 12.74
C GLY A 6 -1.44 20.23 11.63
N PHE A 7 -2.74 20.13 11.89
CA PHE A 7 -3.73 19.78 10.87
C PHE A 7 -4.27 21.05 10.21
N TYR A 8 -3.65 21.42 9.10
CA TYR A 8 -3.99 22.60 8.30
C TYR A 8 -4.76 22.20 7.05
N GLN A 9 -5.45 23.15 6.40
CA GLN A 9 -6.14 22.89 5.13
C GLN A 9 -5.19 22.30 4.07
N GLU A 10 -3.96 22.80 4.04
CA GLU A 10 -2.90 22.40 3.11
C GLU A 10 -2.19 21.08 3.51
N ILE A 11 -2.48 20.55 4.70
CA ILE A 11 -1.93 19.31 5.25
C ILE A 11 -3.12 18.42 5.65
N SER A 12 -3.83 17.88 4.65
CA SER A 12 -5.07 17.14 4.90
C SER A 12 -4.89 15.64 4.79
N GLY A 13 -5.14 14.92 5.90
CA GLY A 13 -5.45 13.49 5.90
C GLY A 13 -6.91 13.20 5.49
N PRO A 14 -7.34 11.92 5.46
CA PRO A 14 -8.53 11.44 4.74
C PRO A 14 -9.90 11.95 5.19
N ASP A 15 -9.99 12.78 6.23
CA ASP A 15 -11.23 13.28 6.83
C ASP A 15 -11.30 14.82 6.95
N ALA A 16 -10.50 15.55 6.16
CA ALA A 16 -10.68 16.99 6.04
C ALA A 16 -12.03 17.29 5.34
N THR A 17 -13.11 17.30 6.12
CA THR A 17 -14.34 17.99 5.74
C THR A 17 -13.97 19.43 5.43
N ALA A 18 -13.92 19.72 4.14
CA ALA A 18 -13.64 21.03 3.57
C ALA A 18 -14.47 22.11 4.28
N GLY A 19 -13.82 23.05 4.97
CA GLY A 19 -14.48 24.22 5.54
C GLY A 19 -13.71 24.99 6.61
N ASP A 20 -13.32 24.34 7.71
CA ASP A 20 -13.00 25.04 8.98
C ASP A 20 -11.58 24.85 9.55
N ALA A 21 -10.69 24.08 8.90
CA ALA A 21 -9.31 23.94 9.37
C ALA A 21 -8.52 25.27 9.21
N PRO A 22 -7.55 25.60 10.07
CA PRO A 22 -6.70 26.77 9.87
C PRO A 22 -5.84 26.66 8.61
N SER A 23 -5.48 27.78 8.00
CA SER A 23 -4.49 27.80 6.91
C SER A 23 -3.08 27.76 7.48
N LEU A 24 -2.24 26.90 6.90
CA LEU A 24 -0.82 26.80 7.22
C LEU A 24 -0.09 28.15 7.08
N ARG A 25 -0.52 28.95 6.09
CA ARG A 25 0.10 30.24 5.76
C ARG A 25 -0.06 31.27 6.87
N ASP A 26 -1.13 31.18 7.64
CA ASP A 26 -1.42 32.13 8.72
C ASP A 26 -0.49 31.94 9.93
N ASP A 27 0.07 30.74 10.08
CA ASP A 27 0.94 30.37 11.19
C ASP A 27 2.45 30.45 10.84
N VAL A 28 2.81 30.83 9.61
CA VAL A 28 4.21 31.03 9.20
C VAL A 28 4.82 32.22 9.94
N ARG A 29 6.04 32.05 10.46
CA ARG A 29 6.79 33.09 11.16
C ARG A 29 8.12 33.37 10.49
N SER A 30 8.68 34.55 10.76
CA SER A 30 10.03 34.91 10.33
C SER A 30 11.13 34.15 11.08
N SER A 31 10.81 33.61 12.26
CA SER A 31 11.73 32.86 13.11
C SER A 31 10.97 31.99 14.11
N GLY A 32 11.54 30.84 14.42
CA GLY A 32 11.07 29.93 15.45
C GLY A 32 11.24 30.40 16.89
N PRO A 33 10.71 29.66 17.87
CA PRO A 33 11.06 29.84 19.27
C PRO A 33 12.53 29.49 19.53
N TRP A 34 13.09 29.97 20.64
CA TRP A 34 14.51 29.79 20.99
C TRP A 34 14.95 28.32 21.13
N ASP A 35 13.99 27.41 21.35
CA ASP A 35 14.14 25.97 21.54
C ASP A 35 13.67 25.14 20.33
N GLU A 36 13.48 25.76 19.16
CA GLU A 36 12.91 25.12 17.96
C GLU A 36 13.62 23.82 17.56
N ASP A 37 14.96 23.80 17.54
CA ASP A 37 15.71 22.58 17.19
C ASP A 37 15.36 21.38 18.08
N ARG A 38 15.10 21.63 19.38
CA ARG A 38 14.71 20.59 20.33
C ARG A 38 13.25 20.18 20.16
N ILE A 39 12.39 21.12 19.78
CA ILE A 39 10.98 20.86 19.45
C ILE A 39 10.91 19.98 18.20
N VAL A 40 11.65 20.31 17.15
CA VAL A 40 11.72 19.52 15.91
C VAL A 40 12.23 18.11 16.21
N ALA A 41 13.30 17.97 16.99
CA ALA A 41 13.81 16.66 17.39
C ALA A 41 12.78 15.84 18.19
N TYR A 42 11.99 16.48 19.06
CA TYR A 42 10.88 15.82 19.76
C TYR A 42 9.86 15.26 18.76
N LEU A 43 9.42 16.10 17.81
CA LEU A 43 8.40 15.72 16.83
C LEU A 43 8.87 14.54 15.96
N GLU A 44 10.14 14.52 15.55
CA GLU A 44 10.73 13.44 14.74
C GLU A 44 10.92 12.14 15.50
N SER A 45 11.17 12.21 16.81
CA SER A 45 11.43 11.03 17.65
C SER A 45 10.17 10.28 18.09
N ALA A 46 8.99 10.84 17.81
CA ALA A 46 7.72 10.30 18.28
C ALA A 46 7.31 9.01 17.57
N ARG A 47 6.34 8.30 18.14
CA ARG A 47 5.89 7.01 17.62
C ARG A 47 4.98 7.22 16.43
N GLU A 48 5.33 6.63 15.30
CA GLU A 48 4.46 6.55 14.14
C GLU A 48 3.34 5.52 14.37
N ILE A 49 2.10 5.90 14.04
CA ILE A 49 0.90 5.06 14.19
C ILE A 49 0.16 4.81 12.88
N TYR A 50 0.46 5.60 11.85
CA TYR A 50 -0.08 5.46 10.51
C TYR A 50 0.97 5.94 9.50
N THR A 51 1.19 5.17 8.45
CA THR A 51 2.16 5.48 7.41
C THR A 51 1.46 5.51 6.05
N THR A 52 1.83 6.46 5.22
CA THR A 52 1.44 6.54 3.81
C THR A 52 2.70 6.52 2.96
N MET A 53 2.60 5.94 1.76
CA MET A 53 3.69 5.97 0.77
C MET A 53 3.58 7.19 -0.17
N GLY A 54 2.76 8.17 0.22
CA GLY A 54 2.56 9.40 -0.53
C GLY A 54 3.68 10.41 -0.26
N ALA A 55 3.91 11.29 -1.23
CA ALA A 55 4.68 12.50 -1.03
C ALA A 55 3.88 13.68 -1.55
N GLN A 56 3.85 14.77 -0.80
CA GLN A 56 3.25 16.02 -1.26
C GLN A 56 4.34 17.06 -1.46
N ARG A 57 4.11 17.96 -2.41
CA ARG A 57 4.96 19.15 -2.53
C ARG A 57 4.69 20.08 -1.35
N ASP A 58 5.75 20.70 -0.86
CA ASP A 58 5.68 21.79 0.11
C ASP A 58 4.61 22.81 -0.31
N ALA A 59 3.57 22.98 0.50
CA ALA A 59 2.43 23.83 0.17
C ALA A 59 2.73 25.33 0.22
N LEU A 60 3.86 25.71 0.84
CA LEU A 60 4.31 27.09 0.99
C LEU A 60 5.31 27.47 -0.11
N ALA A 61 6.37 26.68 -0.28
CA ALA A 61 7.44 26.96 -1.24
C ALA A 61 7.30 26.20 -2.56
N GLY A 62 6.68 25.02 -2.56
CA GLY A 62 6.44 24.19 -3.74
C GLY A 62 7.68 23.59 -4.40
N ASP A 63 8.87 23.77 -3.82
CA ASP A 63 10.17 23.39 -4.39
C ASP A 63 10.69 22.04 -3.89
N GLU A 64 10.13 21.53 -2.80
CA GLU A 64 10.55 20.30 -2.13
C GLU A 64 9.38 19.30 -2.02
N TRP A 65 9.69 18.01 -2.10
CA TRP A 65 8.74 16.92 -1.85
C TRP A 65 8.94 16.41 -0.43
N ILE A 66 7.84 16.31 0.32
CA ILE A 66 7.82 15.81 1.69
C ILE A 66 7.34 14.37 1.64
N ALA A 67 8.22 13.42 1.92
CA ALA A 67 7.92 11.99 1.91
C ALA A 67 7.14 11.57 3.16
N GLY A 68 6.23 10.61 3.00
CA GLY A 68 5.37 10.16 4.09
C GLY A 68 4.23 11.13 4.38
N SER A 69 3.95 12.08 3.50
CA SER A 69 2.87 13.05 3.68
C SER A 69 1.54 12.35 3.92
N GLU A 70 0.82 12.80 4.96
CA GLU A 70 -0.35 12.15 5.59
C GLU A 70 -0.06 11.03 6.62
N SER A 71 1.20 10.67 6.86
CA SER A 71 1.59 9.79 7.98
C SER A 71 1.40 10.50 9.32
N LEU A 72 1.06 9.75 10.36
CA LEU A 72 0.71 10.29 11.69
C LEU A 72 1.67 9.80 12.77
N LEU A 73 2.16 10.76 13.56
CA LEU A 73 3.03 10.58 14.72
C LEU A 73 2.27 10.90 16.00
N THR A 74 2.64 10.24 17.11
CA THR A 74 2.08 10.50 18.44
C THR A 74 3.09 10.31 19.56
N ASP A 75 2.89 11.07 20.64
CA ASP A 75 3.51 10.88 21.95
C ASP A 75 2.56 10.22 22.97
N GLY A 76 1.39 9.74 22.53
CA GLY A 76 0.38 9.12 23.39
C GLY A 76 -0.67 10.10 23.94
N THR A 77 -0.40 11.41 23.89
CA THR A 77 -1.31 12.50 24.30
C THR A 77 -1.73 13.37 23.10
N TRP A 78 -0.78 13.69 22.23
CA TRP A 78 -0.94 14.48 21.03
C TRP A 78 -0.72 13.62 19.79
N ILE A 79 -1.38 14.02 18.70
CA ILE A 79 -1.17 13.49 17.35
C ILE A 79 -0.87 14.64 16.38
N TRP A 80 0.00 14.41 15.42
CA TRP A 80 0.34 15.35 14.36
C TRP A 80 0.78 14.63 13.08
N PRO A 81 0.62 15.26 11.90
CA PRO A 81 1.14 14.74 10.65
C PRO A 81 2.67 14.89 10.57
N VAL A 82 3.34 13.97 9.87
CA VAL A 82 4.81 14.01 9.69
C VAL A 82 5.28 15.32 9.03
N ASP A 83 4.47 15.87 8.12
CA ASP A 83 4.79 17.11 7.40
C ASP A 83 4.89 18.32 8.32
N LEU A 84 4.25 18.27 9.49
CA LEU A 84 4.37 19.35 10.48
C LEU A 84 5.83 19.58 10.86
N VAL A 85 6.64 18.52 10.94
CA VAL A 85 8.08 18.61 11.23
C VAL A 85 8.78 19.49 10.19
N HIS A 86 8.51 19.23 8.91
CA HIS A 86 9.07 19.99 7.79
C HIS A 86 8.69 21.46 7.89
N TYR A 87 7.41 21.75 8.14
CA TYR A 87 6.93 23.12 8.18
C TYR A 87 7.41 23.90 9.42
N VAL A 88 7.57 23.27 10.57
CA VAL A 88 8.21 23.91 11.73
C VAL A 88 9.67 24.20 11.44
N ARG A 89 10.42 23.21 10.94
CA ARG A 89 11.86 23.35 10.65
C ARG A 89 12.17 24.40 9.60
N ARG A 90 11.42 24.39 8.49
CA ARG A 90 11.73 25.20 7.30
C ARG A 90 11.02 26.55 7.31
N HIS A 91 9.79 26.59 7.81
CA HIS A 91 8.91 27.75 7.71
C HIS A 91 8.49 28.34 9.07
N HIS A 92 9.08 27.84 10.17
CA HIS A 92 8.83 28.31 11.53
C HIS A 92 7.35 28.37 11.90
N VAL A 93 6.58 27.40 11.40
CA VAL A 93 5.14 27.34 11.61
C VAL A 93 4.84 27.26 13.11
N ALA A 94 3.95 28.14 13.55
CA ALA A 94 3.56 28.26 14.94
C ALA A 94 2.85 27.00 15.44
N LEU A 95 3.35 26.42 16.54
CA LEU A 95 2.65 25.36 17.25
C LEU A 95 1.73 25.93 18.33
N PRO A 96 0.61 25.26 18.66
CA PRO A 96 -0.24 25.63 19.79
C PRO A 96 0.58 25.74 21.09
N GLN A 97 0.34 26.80 21.86
CA GLN A 97 1.09 27.08 23.09
C GLN A 97 1.03 25.91 24.09
N GLU A 98 -0.13 25.26 24.22
CA GLU A 98 -0.30 24.10 25.09
C GLU A 98 0.56 22.91 24.65
N PHE A 99 0.75 22.72 23.33
CA PHE A 99 1.61 21.67 22.81
C PHE A 99 3.08 21.95 23.09
N LEU A 100 3.52 23.21 22.92
CA LEU A 100 4.88 23.64 23.29
C LEU A 100 5.16 23.41 24.78
N GLU A 101 4.21 23.74 25.65
CA GLU A 101 4.32 23.51 27.09
C GLU A 101 4.40 22.01 27.41
N HIS A 102 3.65 21.16 26.70
CA HIS A 102 3.73 19.71 26.83
C HIS A 102 5.11 19.16 26.44
N ILE A 103 5.64 19.57 25.28
CA ILE A 103 6.97 19.16 24.80
C ILE A 103 8.06 19.55 25.82
N ARG A 104 7.99 20.78 26.34
CA ARG A 104 8.93 21.30 27.35
C ARG A 104 8.83 20.53 28.66
N ALA A 105 7.63 20.18 29.10
CA ALA A 105 7.41 19.36 30.30
C ALA A 105 8.00 17.95 30.15
N ASN A 106 7.98 17.38 28.94
CA ASN A 106 8.63 16.10 28.61
C ASN A 106 10.15 16.23 28.35
N SER A 107 10.76 17.37 28.69
CA SER A 107 12.19 17.61 28.45
C SER A 107 12.63 17.36 27.00
N TYR A 108 11.74 17.63 26.04
CA TYR A 108 12.00 17.45 24.61
C TYR A 108 12.36 16.00 24.23
N THR A 109 11.90 15.02 25.02
CA THR A 109 12.00 13.60 24.68
C THR A 109 10.60 13.01 24.58
N ALA A 110 10.25 12.47 23.40
CA ALA A 110 8.95 11.83 23.23
C ALA A 110 8.83 10.60 24.16
N PRO A 111 7.80 10.52 25.02
CA PRO A 111 7.60 9.36 25.87
C PRO A 111 7.36 8.09 25.04
N ALA A 112 7.81 6.95 25.57
CA ALA A 112 7.54 5.66 24.94
C ALA A 112 6.04 5.35 24.98
N VAL A 113 5.42 5.23 23.80
CA VAL A 113 4.00 4.90 23.65
C VAL A 113 3.86 3.39 23.57
N SER A 114 3.01 2.81 24.43
CA SER A 114 2.72 1.37 24.39
C SER A 114 1.91 1.01 23.14
N ASP A 115 2.07 -0.21 22.64
CA ASP A 115 1.30 -0.69 21.47
C ASP A 115 -0.22 -0.62 21.72
N GLU A 116 -0.67 -0.85 22.95
CA GLU A 116 -2.08 -0.73 23.32
C GLU A 116 -2.57 0.71 23.19
N ARG A 117 -1.81 1.70 23.69
CA ARG A 117 -2.19 3.10 23.56
C ARG A 117 -2.14 3.57 22.11
N ALA A 118 -1.13 3.14 21.34
CA ALA A 118 -1.03 3.44 19.91
C ALA A 118 -2.25 2.90 19.13
N ARG A 119 -2.69 1.67 19.43
CA ARG A 119 -3.91 1.08 18.82
C ARG A 119 -5.17 1.85 19.20
N GLN A 120 -5.31 2.27 20.46
CA GLN A 120 -6.45 3.08 20.91
C GLN A 120 -6.50 4.41 20.18
N ILE A 121 -5.37 5.13 20.06
CA ILE A 121 -5.29 6.39 19.33
C ILE A 121 -5.63 6.18 17.86
N PHE A 122 -5.09 5.13 17.24
CA PHE A 122 -5.43 4.79 15.85
C PHE A 122 -6.94 4.56 15.67
N GLN A 123 -7.59 3.84 16.58
CA GLN A 123 -9.05 3.62 16.54
C GLN A 123 -9.86 4.90 16.82
N GLU A 124 -9.38 5.78 17.71
CA GLU A 124 -9.98 7.09 17.97
C GLU A 124 -9.96 7.97 16.70
N GLU A 125 -8.84 7.94 15.96
CA GLU A 125 -8.67 8.73 14.74
C GLU A 125 -9.36 8.11 13.51
N PHE A 126 -9.59 6.79 13.54
CA PHE A 126 -10.25 6.06 12.46
C PHE A 126 -11.37 5.12 12.97
N PRO A 127 -12.50 5.68 13.46
CA PRO A 127 -13.55 4.93 14.15
C PRO A 127 -14.37 3.99 13.23
N ASP A 128 -14.47 4.31 11.94
CA ASP A 128 -15.22 3.52 10.94
C ASP A 128 -14.27 2.76 10.01
N ASN A 129 -13.56 1.74 10.52
CA ASN A 129 -12.42 1.10 9.85
C ASN A 129 -11.29 2.12 9.55
N GLY A 130 -10.11 1.96 10.19
CA GLY A 130 -8.82 2.49 9.71
C GLY A 130 -8.80 2.58 8.19
N PRO A 131 -8.42 3.72 7.58
CA PRO A 131 -8.89 4.14 6.26
C PRO A 131 -8.99 2.91 5.39
N ALA A 132 -10.22 2.47 5.16
CA ALA A 132 -10.51 1.35 4.29
C ALA A 132 -10.10 1.81 2.90
N ALA A 133 -8.79 1.74 2.62
CA ALA A 133 -8.04 2.35 1.53
C ALA A 133 -9.01 2.99 0.57
N ALA A 134 -9.44 4.24 0.86
CA ALA A 134 -10.70 4.83 0.39
C ALA A 134 -10.99 4.28 -0.99
N SER A 135 -11.85 3.24 -1.11
CA SER A 135 -11.82 2.35 -2.28
C SER A 135 -11.84 3.23 -3.51
N PRO A 136 -10.71 3.37 -4.23
CA PRO A 136 -10.68 4.21 -5.39
C PRO A 136 -11.87 3.79 -6.23
N LYS A 137 -12.63 4.78 -6.72
CA LYS A 137 -13.37 4.55 -7.95
C LYS A 137 -12.33 3.95 -8.90
N SER A 138 -12.45 2.64 -9.12
CA SER A 138 -11.53 1.75 -9.84
C SER A 138 -10.07 1.69 -9.30
N VAL A 139 -9.75 0.62 -8.55
CA VAL A 139 -8.36 0.25 -8.19
C VAL A 139 -7.76 -0.55 -9.34
N GLY A 140 -6.77 0.00 -10.04
CA GLY A 140 -6.00 -0.75 -11.02
C GLY A 140 -5.20 -1.88 -10.40
N PHE A 141 -5.19 -3.05 -11.03
CA PHE A 141 -4.55 -4.26 -10.53
C PHE A 141 -4.02 -5.13 -11.66
N PHE A 142 -3.00 -5.92 -11.34
CA PHE A 142 -2.62 -7.11 -12.09
C PHE A 142 -2.72 -8.28 -11.12
N THR A 143 -3.61 -9.22 -11.40
CA THR A 143 -3.71 -10.48 -10.65
C THR A 143 -3.44 -11.68 -11.54
N TRP A 144 -2.79 -12.70 -11.01
CA TRP A 144 -2.66 -14.00 -11.64
C TRP A 144 -2.77 -15.13 -10.61
N TYR A 145 -3.14 -16.31 -11.10
CA TYR A 145 -3.46 -17.46 -10.27
C TYR A 145 -2.44 -18.57 -10.50
N VAL A 146 -1.95 -19.15 -9.41
CA VAL A 146 -0.94 -20.21 -9.41
C VAL A 146 -1.39 -21.34 -8.49
N PRO A 147 -0.86 -22.57 -8.66
CA PRO A 147 -0.95 -23.58 -7.62
C PRO A 147 -0.46 -23.02 -6.29
N LYS A 148 -1.03 -23.54 -5.20
CA LYS A 148 -0.63 -23.22 -3.84
C LYS A 148 0.90 -23.30 -3.71
N LEU A 149 1.48 -22.20 -3.27
CA LEU A 149 2.91 -22.04 -3.13
C LEU A 149 3.43 -22.94 -2.00
N ASN A 150 4.52 -23.65 -2.28
CA ASN A 150 5.35 -24.26 -1.27
C ASN A 150 6.63 -23.43 -1.08
N SER A 151 7.51 -23.84 -0.18
CA SER A 151 8.74 -23.10 0.10
C SER A 151 9.58 -22.84 -1.16
N THR A 152 9.70 -23.83 -2.06
CA THR A 152 10.47 -23.70 -3.31
C THR A 152 9.82 -22.70 -4.26
N SER A 153 8.53 -22.87 -4.56
CA SER A 153 7.83 -22.00 -5.51
C SER A 153 7.65 -20.58 -4.99
N ALA A 154 7.55 -20.40 -3.66
CA ALA A 154 7.55 -19.07 -3.04
C ALA A 154 8.89 -18.36 -3.24
N HIS A 155 10.03 -19.03 -3.03
CA HIS A 155 11.34 -18.43 -3.32
C HIS A 155 11.53 -18.14 -4.82
N GLN A 156 11.06 -19.03 -5.69
CA GLN A 156 11.10 -18.81 -7.15
C GLN A 156 10.30 -17.57 -7.55
N LEU A 157 9.09 -17.38 -7.01
CA LEU A 157 8.29 -16.18 -7.24
C LEU A 157 9.07 -14.90 -6.88
N LEU A 158 9.70 -14.87 -5.70
CA LEU A 158 10.48 -13.70 -5.27
C LEU A 158 11.68 -13.45 -6.17
N ALA A 159 12.37 -14.50 -6.60
CA ALA A 159 13.47 -14.39 -7.56
C ALA A 159 13.01 -13.91 -8.94
N HIS A 160 11.82 -14.33 -9.41
CA HIS A 160 11.25 -13.87 -10.68
C HIS A 160 10.88 -12.38 -10.63
N LEU A 161 10.31 -11.92 -9.50
CA LEU A 161 10.08 -10.49 -9.27
C LEU A 161 11.40 -9.72 -9.33
N GLU A 162 12.43 -10.20 -8.62
CA GLU A 162 13.74 -9.54 -8.55
C GLU A 162 14.39 -9.44 -9.92
N ASN A 163 14.39 -10.53 -10.69
CA ASN A 163 14.87 -10.57 -12.06
C ASN A 163 14.09 -9.63 -13.00
N ALA A 164 12.83 -9.34 -12.69
CA ALA A 164 12.01 -8.40 -13.45
C ALA A 164 12.21 -6.93 -13.04
N GLY A 165 13.01 -6.66 -12.00
CA GLY A 165 13.27 -5.33 -11.45
C GLY A 165 12.36 -4.95 -10.28
N LEU A 166 11.69 -5.92 -9.65
CA LEU A 166 10.79 -5.74 -8.53
C LEU A 166 11.31 -6.46 -7.28
N SER A 167 11.35 -5.81 -6.12
CA SER A 167 11.87 -6.45 -4.89
C SER A 167 10.82 -6.53 -3.80
N ALA A 168 10.70 -7.67 -3.14
CA ALA A 168 9.80 -7.80 -1.98
C ALA A 168 10.39 -7.25 -0.67
N VAL A 169 11.65 -6.80 -0.71
CA VAL A 169 12.36 -6.13 0.38
C VAL A 169 12.87 -4.79 -0.10
N HIS A 170 12.95 -3.81 0.79
CA HIS A 170 13.45 -2.49 0.42
C HIS A 170 14.92 -2.59 -0.04
N PRO A 171 15.31 -2.14 -1.26
CA PRO A 171 16.62 -2.45 -1.81
C PRO A 171 17.82 -1.87 -1.06
N LEU A 172 17.63 -0.78 -0.30
CA LEU A 172 18.69 -0.19 0.54
C LEU A 172 18.85 -0.87 1.91
N THR A 173 17.75 -1.19 2.58
CA THR A 173 17.76 -1.67 3.98
C THR A 173 17.61 -3.18 4.08
N ASN A 174 17.23 -3.85 2.98
CA ASN A 174 16.89 -5.27 2.92
C ASN A 174 15.76 -5.66 3.88
N THR A 175 14.87 -4.72 4.21
CA THR A 175 13.77 -4.94 5.16
C THR A 175 12.46 -5.22 4.44
N LEU A 176 11.78 -6.27 4.87
CA LEU A 176 10.39 -6.58 4.56
C LEU A 176 9.46 -5.83 5.52
N PHE A 177 8.45 -5.18 4.95
CA PHE A 177 7.30 -4.67 5.69
C PHE A 177 6.02 -5.18 5.05
N GLY A 178 5.15 -5.74 5.87
CA GLY A 178 3.91 -6.33 5.42
C GLY A 178 3.06 -6.87 6.56
N PHE A 179 2.01 -7.57 6.18
CA PHE A 179 1.09 -8.22 7.11
C PHE A 179 0.73 -9.60 6.60
N ARG A 180 0.43 -10.51 7.51
CA ARG A 180 -0.17 -11.80 7.21
C ARG A 180 -1.45 -11.96 8.02
N GLU A 181 -2.41 -12.65 7.45
CA GLU A 181 -3.75 -12.77 8.00
C GLU A 181 -4.13 -14.25 8.09
N THR A 182 -4.68 -14.65 9.24
CA THR A 182 -5.24 -15.99 9.39
C THR A 182 -6.62 -16.08 8.72
N PRO A 183 -7.16 -17.29 8.46
CA PRO A 183 -8.52 -17.46 7.97
C PRO A 183 -9.62 -16.83 8.84
N THR A 184 -9.33 -16.59 10.13
CA THR A 184 -10.25 -15.92 11.07
C THR A 184 -10.17 -14.40 11.02
N GLY A 185 -9.33 -13.82 10.14
CA GLY A 185 -9.15 -12.38 9.99
C GLY A 185 -8.14 -11.75 10.95
N ASN A 186 -7.39 -12.56 11.72
CA ASN A 186 -6.38 -12.01 12.63
C ASN A 186 -5.17 -11.57 11.81
N ARG A 187 -4.86 -10.27 11.85
CA ARG A 187 -3.75 -9.66 11.11
C ARG A 187 -2.52 -9.52 12.01
N GLU A 188 -1.40 -10.07 11.56
CA GLU A 188 -0.10 -10.04 12.23
C GLU A 188 0.93 -9.30 11.36
N PRO A 189 1.85 -8.53 11.95
CA PRO A 189 2.98 -7.97 11.21
C PRO A 189 3.85 -9.06 10.59
N LEU A 190 4.28 -8.82 9.35
CA LEU A 190 5.27 -9.63 8.64
C LEU A 190 6.50 -8.76 8.39
N MET A 191 7.59 -9.08 9.09
CA MET A 191 8.86 -8.35 9.04
C MET A 191 10.03 -9.33 8.84
N GLY A 192 11.17 -8.83 8.38
CA GLY A 192 12.37 -9.64 8.14
C GLY A 192 12.94 -9.38 6.75
N ASP A 193 13.18 -10.44 6.00
CA ASP A 193 13.76 -10.44 4.66
C ASP A 193 12.88 -11.26 3.67
N GLY A 194 13.39 -11.50 2.46
CA GLY A 194 12.69 -12.31 1.46
C GLY A 194 12.41 -13.75 1.91
N THR A 195 13.26 -14.33 2.76
CA THR A 195 13.04 -15.68 3.30
C THR A 195 11.86 -15.70 4.28
N ALA A 196 11.71 -14.66 5.09
CA ALA A 196 10.54 -14.50 5.96
C ALA A 196 9.23 -14.40 5.16
N LEU A 197 9.25 -13.65 4.05
CA LEU A 197 8.09 -13.59 3.15
C LEU A 197 7.81 -14.96 2.51
N ALA A 198 8.81 -15.61 1.91
CA ALA A 198 8.63 -16.91 1.26
C ALA A 198 8.06 -17.97 2.21
N ALA A 199 8.51 -17.97 3.47
CA ALA A 199 7.96 -18.83 4.51
C ALA A 199 6.48 -18.50 4.79
N ALA A 200 6.10 -17.22 4.88
CA ALA A 200 4.72 -16.81 5.10
C ALA A 200 3.80 -17.17 3.92
N LEU A 201 4.28 -17.05 2.67
CA LEU A 201 3.50 -17.40 1.46
C LEU A 201 3.18 -18.91 1.38
N ALA A 202 4.07 -19.75 1.89
CA ALA A 202 3.95 -21.21 1.90
C ALA A 202 3.24 -21.78 3.13
N ASP A 203 2.93 -20.95 4.14
CA ASP A 203 2.40 -21.41 5.42
C ASP A 203 0.86 -21.54 5.40
N ASP A 204 0.37 -22.70 5.83
CA ASP A 204 -1.05 -23.02 5.82
C ASP A 204 -1.90 -22.35 6.88
N ARG A 205 -1.26 -21.73 7.87
CA ARG A 205 -1.93 -20.99 8.92
C ARG A 205 -2.47 -19.64 8.43
N TYR A 206 -1.95 -19.12 7.31
CA TYR A 206 -2.30 -17.81 6.78
C TYR A 206 -3.10 -17.94 5.48
N SER A 207 -4.20 -17.20 5.39
CA SER A 207 -5.06 -17.11 4.19
C SER A 207 -4.60 -16.01 3.25
N LYS A 208 -3.92 -14.99 3.78
CA LYS A 208 -3.48 -13.81 3.02
C LYS A 208 -2.14 -13.29 3.55
N ALA A 209 -1.29 -12.84 2.66
CA ALA A 209 -0.10 -12.05 2.95
C ALA A 209 -0.10 -10.79 2.08
N GLU A 210 0.31 -9.68 2.66
CA GLU A 210 0.43 -8.37 2.03
C GLU A 210 1.84 -7.85 2.28
N PHE A 211 2.50 -7.32 1.25
CA PHE A 211 3.88 -6.84 1.34
C PHE A 211 4.11 -5.70 0.34
N ALA A 212 5.08 -4.85 0.64
CA ALA A 212 5.56 -3.85 -0.31
C ALA A 212 6.46 -4.49 -1.38
N CYS A 213 6.12 -4.28 -2.66
CA CYS A 213 6.89 -4.73 -3.80
C CYS A 213 7.54 -3.53 -4.49
N TRP A 214 8.82 -3.31 -4.21
CA TRP A 214 9.61 -2.15 -4.60
C TRP A 214 9.96 -2.15 -6.09
N LYS A 215 9.79 -1.00 -6.74
CA LYS A 215 10.31 -0.69 -8.07
C LYS A 215 11.34 0.42 -7.90
N GLY A 216 12.61 0.12 -8.10
CA GLY A 216 13.68 1.04 -7.69
C GLY A 216 13.73 1.21 -6.17
N TYR A 217 14.08 2.39 -5.69
CA TYR A 217 14.37 2.61 -4.26
C TYR A 217 13.26 3.36 -3.50
N ASP A 218 12.34 4.01 -4.20
CA ASP A 218 11.40 4.98 -3.66
C ASP A 218 9.93 4.70 -4.05
N GLN A 219 9.69 3.83 -5.04
CA GLN A 219 8.36 3.42 -5.44
C GLN A 219 8.08 1.99 -4.99
N SER A 220 6.83 1.70 -4.61
CA SER A 220 6.41 0.33 -4.38
C SER A 220 4.95 0.11 -4.77
N LEU A 221 4.64 -1.14 -5.05
CA LEU A 221 3.29 -1.65 -5.28
C LEU A 221 2.89 -2.48 -4.07
N THR A 222 1.64 -2.35 -3.64
CA THR A 222 1.08 -3.31 -2.68
C THR A 222 0.93 -4.66 -3.38
N GLY A 223 1.71 -5.65 -2.94
CA GLY A 223 1.58 -7.06 -3.30
C GLY A 223 0.71 -7.80 -2.32
N ILE A 224 -0.26 -8.55 -2.83
CA ILE A 224 -1.20 -9.35 -2.05
C ILE A 224 -1.17 -10.77 -2.58
N VAL A 225 -0.79 -11.74 -1.74
CA VAL A 225 -0.98 -13.16 -2.02
C VAL A 225 -2.12 -13.66 -1.17
N ARG A 226 -3.13 -14.26 -1.80
CA ARG A 226 -4.31 -14.78 -1.10
C ARG A 226 -4.61 -16.19 -1.55
N ARG A 227 -4.94 -17.05 -0.60
CA ARG A 227 -5.48 -18.37 -0.86
C ARG A 227 -6.94 -18.27 -1.29
N THR A 228 -7.24 -18.75 -2.48
CA THR A 228 -8.59 -18.71 -3.05
C THR A 228 -9.35 -20.00 -2.76
N ASP A 229 -8.63 -21.12 -2.77
CA ASP A 229 -9.13 -22.45 -2.42
C ASP A 229 -7.97 -23.31 -1.86
N GLU A 230 -8.20 -24.61 -1.65
CA GLU A 230 -7.20 -25.53 -1.08
C GLU A 230 -5.96 -25.75 -1.97
N THR A 231 -6.08 -25.46 -3.27
CA THR A 231 -5.08 -25.78 -4.30
C THR A 231 -4.52 -24.56 -5.02
N THR A 232 -5.13 -23.39 -4.87
CA THR A 232 -4.84 -22.19 -5.67
C THR A 232 -4.58 -20.98 -4.78
N GLN A 233 -3.61 -20.16 -5.21
CA GLN A 233 -3.38 -18.82 -4.68
C GLN A 233 -3.46 -17.79 -5.81
N SER A 234 -4.05 -16.63 -5.51
CA SER A 234 -3.97 -15.43 -6.34
C SER A 234 -2.82 -14.56 -5.86
N ILE A 235 -2.04 -14.02 -6.79
CA ILE A 235 -1.01 -13.00 -6.55
C ILE A 235 -1.48 -11.73 -7.24
N THR A 236 -1.67 -10.66 -6.49
CA THR A 236 -2.22 -9.39 -6.98
C THR A 236 -1.30 -8.24 -6.63
N LEU A 237 -0.93 -7.45 -7.62
CA LEU A 237 -0.15 -6.23 -7.47
C LEU A 237 -1.03 -5.04 -7.84
N ARG A 238 -1.10 -4.06 -6.93
CA ARG A 238 -1.93 -2.87 -7.12
C ARG A 238 -1.21 -1.83 -7.98
N LEU A 239 -1.73 -1.61 -9.18
CA LEU A 239 -1.13 -0.71 -10.18
C LEU A 239 -1.40 0.78 -9.90
N THR A 240 -2.38 1.10 -9.06
CA THR A 240 -2.66 2.48 -8.65
C THR A 240 -1.66 3.05 -7.66
N ASP A 241 -0.86 2.20 -7.01
CA ASP A 241 0.20 2.65 -6.10
C ASP A 241 1.38 3.28 -6.86
N VAL A 242 1.47 3.01 -8.16
CA VAL A 242 2.49 3.57 -9.06
C VAL A 242 1.90 4.75 -9.84
N PRO A 243 2.63 5.88 -9.97
CA PRO A 243 2.23 6.99 -10.82
C PRO A 243 1.89 6.55 -12.25
N ALA A 244 0.91 7.21 -12.88
CA ALA A 244 0.46 6.86 -14.22
C ALA A 244 1.59 6.76 -15.29
N PRO A 245 2.63 7.63 -15.29
CA PRO A 245 3.76 7.49 -16.23
C PRO A 245 4.55 6.20 -16.08
N ASP A 246 4.66 5.68 -14.86
CA ASP A 246 5.50 4.51 -14.52
C ASP A 246 4.70 3.19 -14.53
N ARG A 247 3.37 3.28 -14.67
CA ARG A 247 2.47 2.12 -14.61
C ARG A 247 2.76 1.10 -15.71
N GLU A 248 3.07 1.53 -16.93
CA GLU A 248 3.40 0.60 -18.01
C GLU A 248 4.70 -0.17 -17.76
N GLU A 249 5.69 0.47 -17.13
CA GLU A 249 6.93 -0.19 -16.76
C GLU A 249 6.69 -1.24 -15.67
N ALA A 250 5.86 -0.92 -14.67
CA ALA A 250 5.44 -1.86 -13.65
C ALA A 250 4.66 -3.05 -14.25
N VAL A 251 3.71 -2.79 -15.14
CA VAL A 251 2.98 -3.86 -15.86
C VAL A 251 3.96 -4.72 -16.66
N ALA A 252 4.91 -4.13 -17.37
CA ALA A 252 5.91 -4.87 -18.13
C ALA A 252 6.80 -5.75 -17.24
N ALA A 253 7.17 -5.28 -16.04
CA ALA A 253 7.90 -6.08 -15.06
C ALA A 253 7.07 -7.27 -14.56
N LEU A 254 5.78 -7.07 -14.29
CA LEU A 254 4.89 -8.15 -13.87
C LEU A 254 4.61 -9.16 -14.99
N VAL A 255 4.49 -8.71 -16.24
CA VAL A 255 4.42 -9.62 -17.40
C VAL A 255 5.69 -10.44 -17.50
N ARG A 256 6.89 -9.83 -17.38
CA ARG A 256 8.16 -10.58 -17.36
C ARG A 256 8.24 -11.60 -16.23
N THR A 257 7.67 -11.28 -15.06
CA THR A 257 7.57 -12.21 -13.92
C THR A 257 6.69 -13.40 -14.28
N LEU A 258 5.53 -13.13 -14.90
CA LEU A 258 4.60 -14.16 -15.36
C LEU A 258 5.19 -15.03 -16.46
N ASP A 259 5.99 -14.46 -17.37
CA ASP A 259 6.66 -15.17 -18.47
C ASP A 259 7.60 -16.26 -17.97
N GLN A 260 8.24 -16.07 -16.81
CA GLN A 260 9.17 -17.06 -16.24
C GLN A 260 8.47 -18.37 -15.81
N ASP A 261 7.17 -18.32 -15.50
CA ASP A 261 6.42 -19.48 -15.03
C ASP A 261 5.01 -19.58 -15.64
N ALA A 262 4.91 -19.24 -16.93
CA ALA A 262 3.65 -19.21 -17.66
C ALA A 262 2.94 -20.59 -17.68
N ALA A 263 3.69 -21.69 -17.52
CA ALA A 263 3.16 -23.05 -17.51
C ALA A 263 2.30 -23.34 -16.26
N GLU A 264 2.64 -22.75 -15.12
CA GLU A 264 1.91 -22.92 -13.86
C GLU A 264 0.77 -21.91 -13.70
N CYS A 265 0.67 -20.91 -14.58
CA CYS A 265 -0.39 -19.92 -14.52
C CYS A 265 -1.76 -20.53 -14.87
N ARG A 266 -2.73 -20.37 -13.95
CA ARG A 266 -4.13 -20.84 -14.09
C ARG A 266 -5.06 -19.77 -14.66
N GLY A 267 -4.56 -18.56 -14.87
CA GLY A 267 -5.30 -17.43 -15.41
C GLY A 267 -4.77 -16.12 -14.84
N PHE A 268 -5.02 -15.01 -15.55
CA PHE A 268 -4.61 -13.68 -15.10
C PHE A 268 -5.53 -12.59 -15.63
N VAL A 269 -5.51 -11.44 -14.96
CA VAL A 269 -6.19 -10.22 -15.37
C VAL A 269 -5.25 -9.04 -15.20
N ILE A 270 -5.16 -8.22 -16.24
CA ILE A 270 -4.52 -6.90 -16.21
C ILE A 270 -5.62 -5.87 -16.39
N ASP A 271 -5.82 -5.04 -15.37
CA ASP A 271 -6.72 -3.90 -15.42
C ASP A 271 -6.02 -2.69 -14.82
N ARG A 272 -5.42 -1.88 -15.69
CA ARG A 272 -4.63 -0.70 -15.30
C ARG A 272 -5.47 0.35 -14.60
N THR A 273 -6.76 0.38 -14.91
CA THR A 273 -7.68 1.42 -14.43
C THR A 273 -8.55 0.95 -13.28
N GLY A 274 -8.79 -0.34 -13.16
CA GLY A 274 -9.63 -0.97 -12.14
C GLY A 274 -11.12 -1.03 -12.51
N VAL A 275 -11.47 -0.87 -13.78
CA VAL A 275 -12.88 -0.84 -14.24
C VAL A 275 -13.63 -2.13 -13.93
N SER A 276 -12.90 -3.24 -13.88
CA SER A 276 -13.38 -4.59 -13.63
C SER A 276 -13.09 -5.09 -12.21
N ALA A 277 -12.66 -4.19 -11.30
CA ALA A 277 -12.30 -4.57 -9.92
C ALA A 277 -13.46 -5.16 -9.10
N SER A 278 -14.72 -4.96 -9.52
CA SER A 278 -15.90 -5.54 -8.90
C SER A 278 -16.25 -6.96 -9.39
N GLN A 279 -15.60 -7.45 -10.44
CA GLN A 279 -15.82 -8.80 -10.97
C GLN A 279 -15.21 -9.85 -10.02
N ASP A 280 -15.88 -10.99 -9.88
CA ASP A 280 -15.40 -12.13 -9.08
C ASP A 280 -14.39 -12.97 -9.88
N TRP A 281 -13.19 -12.44 -10.03
CA TRP A 281 -12.14 -13.05 -10.85
C TRP A 281 -11.71 -14.43 -10.37
N ASP A 282 -11.82 -14.73 -9.06
CA ASP A 282 -11.57 -16.06 -8.52
C ASP A 282 -12.51 -17.06 -9.17
N ARG A 283 -13.82 -16.78 -9.13
CA ARG A 283 -14.82 -17.70 -9.66
C ARG A 283 -14.77 -17.78 -11.18
N ILE A 284 -14.46 -16.68 -11.86
CA ILE A 284 -14.36 -16.60 -13.32
C ILE A 284 -13.15 -17.42 -13.81
N LEU A 285 -11.96 -17.18 -13.25
CA LEU A 285 -10.72 -17.78 -13.75
C LEU A 285 -10.47 -19.20 -13.23
N THR A 286 -10.80 -19.49 -11.97
CA THR A 286 -10.46 -20.77 -11.33
C THR A 286 -11.67 -21.53 -10.77
N GLY A 287 -12.77 -20.85 -10.46
CA GLY A 287 -14.03 -21.47 -10.03
C GLY A 287 -14.91 -22.01 -11.16
N ASN A 288 -16.23 -22.09 -10.94
CA ASN A 288 -17.20 -22.61 -11.91
C ASN A 288 -18.41 -21.68 -12.09
N GLY A 289 -18.91 -21.59 -13.32
CA GLY A 289 -20.21 -20.99 -13.66
C GLY A 289 -20.31 -19.48 -13.40
N ALA A 290 -19.20 -18.75 -13.43
CA ALA A 290 -19.17 -17.30 -13.40
C ALA A 290 -18.76 -16.72 -14.74
N HIS A 291 -19.33 -15.56 -15.05
CA HIS A 291 -19.11 -14.80 -16.27
C HIS A 291 -18.74 -13.36 -15.89
N PHE A 292 -17.96 -12.70 -16.73
CA PHE A 292 -17.70 -11.28 -16.56
C PHE A 292 -18.55 -10.44 -17.51
N THR A 293 -18.97 -9.27 -17.03
CA THR A 293 -19.76 -8.29 -17.81
C THR A 293 -18.97 -7.04 -18.16
N VAL A 294 -17.86 -6.80 -17.46
CA VAL A 294 -16.97 -5.66 -17.66
C VAL A 294 -15.61 -6.18 -18.07
N TRP A 295 -15.12 -5.70 -19.21
CA TRP A 295 -13.84 -6.10 -19.76
C TRP A 295 -12.66 -5.44 -19.02
N PRO A 296 -11.68 -6.22 -18.53
CA PRO A 296 -10.36 -5.71 -18.15
C PRO A 296 -9.55 -5.35 -19.42
N ASP A 297 -8.37 -4.75 -19.27
CA ASP A 297 -7.51 -4.48 -20.44
C ASP A 297 -7.06 -5.79 -21.10
N THR A 298 -6.72 -6.79 -20.29
CA THR A 298 -6.27 -8.10 -20.76
C THR A 298 -6.70 -9.18 -19.79
N ILE A 299 -7.11 -10.32 -20.33
CA ILE A 299 -7.48 -11.51 -19.56
C ILE A 299 -6.85 -12.75 -20.21
N GLY A 300 -6.20 -13.58 -19.39
CA GLY A 300 -5.74 -14.91 -19.78
C GLY A 300 -6.56 -15.98 -19.07
N ILE A 301 -7.14 -16.91 -19.83
CA ILE A 301 -7.96 -18.02 -19.32
C ILE A 301 -7.38 -19.34 -19.84
N LEU A 302 -7.42 -20.40 -19.02
CA LEU A 302 -7.02 -21.74 -19.45
C LEU A 302 -7.80 -22.16 -20.70
N ARG A 303 -7.08 -22.67 -21.70
CA ARG A 303 -7.65 -22.98 -23.02
C ARG A 303 -8.83 -23.96 -22.96
N ASP A 304 -8.79 -24.92 -22.05
CA ASP A 304 -9.88 -25.88 -21.82
C ASP A 304 -11.13 -25.27 -21.17
N ARG A 305 -10.99 -24.10 -20.52
CA ARG A 305 -12.07 -23.34 -19.90
C ARG A 305 -12.69 -22.30 -20.82
N VAL A 306 -12.04 -21.89 -21.91
CA VAL A 306 -12.54 -20.86 -22.83
C VAL A 306 -13.96 -21.17 -23.33
N GLY A 307 -14.28 -22.44 -23.57
CA GLY A 307 -15.62 -22.87 -23.99
C GLY A 307 -16.74 -22.59 -22.98
N ASN A 308 -16.40 -22.33 -21.72
CA ASN A 308 -17.36 -21.97 -20.66
C ASN A 308 -17.66 -20.47 -20.62
N HIS A 309 -16.97 -19.65 -21.42
CA HIS A 309 -17.09 -18.19 -21.43
C HIS A 309 -17.71 -17.70 -22.74
N PRO A 310 -19.06 -17.70 -22.88
CA PRO A 310 -19.74 -17.20 -24.07
C PRO A 310 -19.40 -15.75 -24.40
N GLU A 311 -19.04 -14.94 -23.40
CA GLU A 311 -18.58 -13.56 -23.57
C GLU A 311 -17.29 -13.42 -24.41
N LEU A 312 -16.50 -14.49 -24.53
CA LEU A 312 -15.27 -14.53 -25.35
C LEU A 312 -15.51 -15.03 -26.78
N ALA A 313 -16.70 -15.54 -27.11
CA ALA A 313 -16.96 -16.29 -28.34
C ALA A 313 -16.65 -15.51 -29.64
N ASN A 314 -16.76 -14.18 -29.60
CA ASN A 314 -16.49 -13.30 -30.74
C ASN A 314 -15.08 -12.68 -30.72
N SER A 315 -14.25 -13.01 -29.73
CA SER A 315 -12.91 -12.46 -29.55
C SER A 315 -11.85 -13.41 -30.09
N LYS A 316 -10.78 -12.87 -30.67
CA LYS A 316 -9.68 -13.67 -31.19
C LYS A 316 -8.58 -13.83 -30.12
N PRO A 317 -8.30 -15.05 -29.64
CA PRO A 317 -7.26 -15.26 -28.64
C PRO A 317 -5.85 -15.24 -29.23
N THR A 318 -4.88 -14.95 -28.37
CA THR A 318 -3.45 -15.24 -28.58
C THR A 318 -3.03 -16.34 -27.61
N ALA A 319 -2.34 -17.38 -28.10
CA ALA A 319 -1.87 -18.46 -27.25
C ALA A 319 -0.72 -17.99 -26.33
N TYR A 320 -0.80 -18.32 -25.05
CA TYR A 320 0.22 -18.00 -24.04
C TYR A 320 0.34 -19.19 -23.06
N GLY A 321 1.31 -20.07 -23.31
CA GLY A 321 1.43 -21.32 -22.56
C GLY A 321 0.11 -22.12 -22.55
N PRO A 322 -0.43 -22.51 -21.38
CA PRO A 322 -1.71 -23.21 -21.27
C PRO A 322 -2.93 -22.28 -21.45
N LEU A 323 -2.72 -20.96 -21.49
CA LEU A 323 -3.77 -19.96 -21.57
C LEU A 323 -4.03 -19.51 -23.00
N ASP A 324 -5.25 -19.04 -23.22
CA ASP A 324 -5.62 -18.16 -24.32
C ASP A 324 -5.87 -16.76 -23.76
N VAL A 325 -5.25 -15.77 -24.40
CA VAL A 325 -5.24 -14.37 -23.96
C VAL A 325 -6.12 -13.53 -24.87
N PHE A 326 -6.98 -12.74 -24.24
CA PHE A 326 -7.92 -11.83 -24.89
C PHE A 326 -7.66 -10.41 -24.40
N HIS A 327 -7.80 -9.45 -25.32
CA HIS A 327 -7.64 -8.03 -25.04
C HIS A 327 -8.98 -7.33 -25.25
N ARG A 328 -9.24 -6.29 -24.46
CA ARG A 328 -10.37 -5.39 -24.71
C ARG A 328 -10.19 -4.71 -26.07
N VAL A 329 -11.24 -4.78 -26.89
CA VAL A 329 -11.34 -4.14 -28.21
C VAL A 329 -11.68 -2.66 -28.06
#